data_AF-A0A6L5T6V1-F1
#
_entry.id   AF-A0A6L5T6V1-F1
#
_cell.length_a   1.000
_cell.length_b   1.000
_cell.length_c   1.000
_cell.angle_alpha   90.00
_cell.angle_beta   90.00
_cell.angle_gamma   90.00
#
_symmetry.space_group_name_H-M   'P 1'
#
loop_
_entity.id
_entity.type
_entity.pdbx_description
1 polymer ?
#
loop_
_entity_poly.entity_id
_entity_poly.type
_entity_poly.pdbx_seq_one_letter_code
_entity_poly.pdbx_strand_id
1 'polypeptide(L)'
;MKYSIKVNEVRAKEGSNIKGFATVVFGDSFKITNIAILENKDKGELFVSMPRYRSNERDESNGVIYKDVCNPITAEFREELYTNILDAYARIREPEKEETQKQEHTKEMPEFSVTVTPYEREGSNIKGLARIYFENSFIVNNINIVQGKEKIFVSMPSYKTKQVDEQGKPIYQDVCYPVTKDFREKLYNEIISEYEKAKDKSNEKARESAEKHHGNPDKEKDKEATPFR
;
A
#
# COMPACT_ATOMS: atom_id res chain seq x y z
N MET A 1 -5.62 -16.21 -7.35
CA MET A 1 -6.15 -15.59 -6.12
C MET A 1 -7.65 -15.64 -6.06
N LYS A 2 -8.23 -16.16 -4.96
CA LYS A 2 -9.68 -16.13 -4.73
C LYS A 2 -10.11 -14.81 -4.09
N TYR A 3 -11.21 -14.23 -4.55
CA TYR A 3 -11.74 -12.99 -4.01
C TYR A 3 -13.25 -12.85 -4.22
N SER A 4 -13.86 -11.94 -3.46
CA SER A 4 -15.26 -11.54 -3.61
C SER A 4 -15.36 -10.05 -3.94
N ILE A 5 -16.37 -9.67 -4.73
CA ILE A 5 -16.63 -8.30 -5.14
C ILE A 5 -18.00 -7.86 -4.61
N LYS A 6 -18.04 -6.68 -4.00
CA LYS A 6 -19.28 -5.94 -3.72
C LYS A 6 -19.22 -4.59 -4.41
N VAL A 7 -20.23 -4.27 -5.21
CA VAL A 7 -20.37 -2.99 -5.89
C VAL A 7 -21.54 -2.20 -5.32
N ASN A 8 -21.44 -0.87 -5.37
CA ASN A 8 -22.53 0.04 -5.06
C ASN A 8 -22.57 1.13 -6.13
N GLU A 9 -23.77 1.46 -6.61
CA GLU A 9 -23.99 2.60 -7.49
C GLU A 9 -23.95 3.91 -6.71
N VAL A 10 -23.41 4.95 -7.35
CA VAL A 10 -23.37 6.31 -6.82
C VAL A 10 -24.11 7.22 -7.77
N ARG A 11 -25.03 8.01 -7.22
CA ARG A 11 -25.71 9.05 -8.01
C ARG A 11 -24.68 10.04 -8.53
N ALA A 12 -24.64 10.20 -9.84
CA ALA A 12 -23.77 11.14 -10.52
C ALA A 12 -24.01 12.54 -9.94
N LYS A 13 -23.00 13.08 -9.25
CA LYS A 13 -22.96 14.50 -8.93
C LYS A 13 -22.62 15.26 -10.20
N GLU A 14 -23.17 16.46 -10.33
CA GLU A 14 -22.91 17.34 -11.47
C GLU A 14 -21.40 17.48 -11.70
N GLY A 15 -20.95 17.18 -12.93
CA GLY A 15 -19.53 17.16 -13.30
C GLY A 15 -18.76 15.86 -13.01
N SER A 16 -19.24 14.97 -12.14
CA SER A 16 -18.56 13.70 -11.84
C SER A 16 -18.75 12.66 -12.95
N ASN A 17 -17.70 11.88 -13.21
CA ASN A 17 -17.74 10.70 -14.05
C ASN A 17 -17.78 9.39 -13.24
N ILE A 18 -17.89 9.47 -11.91
CA ILE A 18 -18.02 8.30 -11.04
C ILE A 18 -19.45 7.75 -11.14
N LYS A 19 -19.54 6.46 -11.43
CA LYS A 19 -20.80 5.70 -11.51
C LYS A 19 -21.01 4.80 -10.30
N GLY A 20 -19.93 4.28 -9.73
CA GLY A 20 -20.02 3.42 -8.57
C GLY A 20 -18.70 3.22 -7.85
N PHE A 21 -18.75 2.48 -6.76
CA PHE A 21 -17.58 1.99 -6.06
C PHE A 21 -17.66 0.48 -5.86
N ALA A 22 -16.53 -0.19 -6.11
CA ALA A 22 -16.33 -1.58 -5.79
C ALA A 22 -15.51 -1.72 -4.49
N THR A 23 -15.78 -2.82 -3.82
CA THR A 23 -15.04 -3.34 -2.67
C THR A 23 -14.65 -4.76 -3.03
N VAL A 24 -13.38 -5.09 -2.88
CA VAL A 24 -12.82 -6.41 -3.15
C VAL A 24 -12.32 -6.99 -1.83
N VAL A 25 -12.60 -8.26 -1.56
CA VAL A 25 -12.05 -9.00 -0.41
C VAL A 25 -11.30 -10.21 -0.93
N PHE A 26 -9.99 -10.29 -0.67
CA PHE A 26 -9.16 -11.45 -0.97
C PHE A 26 -9.36 -12.53 0.10
N GLY A 27 -9.80 -13.71 -0.34
CA GLY A 27 -10.39 -14.72 0.54
C GLY A 27 -11.51 -14.11 1.39
N ASP A 28 -11.36 -14.18 2.71
CA ASP A 28 -12.17 -13.48 3.71
C ASP A 28 -11.34 -12.51 4.57
N SER A 29 -10.07 -12.33 4.23
CA SER A 29 -9.05 -11.91 5.19
C SER A 29 -8.48 -10.53 4.90
N PHE A 30 -8.51 -10.04 3.66
CA PHE A 30 -7.99 -8.71 3.32
C PHE A 30 -8.94 -7.95 2.40
N LYS A 31 -9.30 -6.73 2.79
CA LYS A 31 -10.32 -5.93 2.12
C LYS A 31 -9.72 -4.67 1.51
N ILE A 32 -10.14 -4.38 0.29
CA ILE A 32 -9.81 -3.19 -0.49
C ILE A 32 -11.10 -2.47 -0.80
N THR A 33 -11.14 -1.18 -0.48
CA THR A 33 -12.31 -0.31 -0.67
C THR A 33 -12.00 0.82 -1.63
N ASN A 34 -13.02 1.59 -2.00
CA ASN A 34 -12.90 2.79 -2.83
C ASN A 34 -12.30 2.54 -4.22
N ILE A 35 -12.49 1.35 -4.79
CA ILE A 35 -12.19 1.10 -6.20
C ILE A 35 -13.28 1.80 -7.01
N ALA A 36 -12.93 2.81 -7.80
CA ALA A 36 -13.90 3.62 -8.51
C ALA A 36 -14.29 2.97 -9.85
N ILE A 37 -15.58 2.98 -10.15
CA ILE A 37 -16.12 2.67 -11.47
C ILE A 37 -16.49 4.00 -12.11
N LEU A 38 -15.85 4.31 -13.23
CA LEU A 38 -15.91 5.58 -13.93
C LEU A 38 -16.48 5.39 -15.32
N GLU A 39 -17.10 6.43 -15.87
CA GLU A 39 -17.51 6.49 -17.26
C GLU A 39 -16.62 7.45 -18.05
N ASN A 40 -16.11 7.00 -19.19
CA ASN A 40 -15.55 7.89 -20.17
C ASN A 40 -16.72 8.56 -20.93
N LYS A 41 -16.95 9.86 -20.69
CA LYS A 41 -18.08 10.59 -21.27
C LYS A 41 -18.03 10.66 -22.80
N ASP A 42 -16.83 10.60 -23.39
CA ASP A 42 -16.65 10.72 -24.84
C ASP A 42 -16.99 9.40 -25.56
N LYS A 43 -16.72 8.26 -24.91
CA LYS A 43 -16.93 6.92 -25.48
C LYS A 43 -18.16 6.19 -24.93
N GLY A 44 -18.71 6.64 -23.82
CA GLY A 44 -19.74 5.91 -23.06
C GLY A 44 -19.23 4.63 -22.39
N GLU A 45 -17.91 4.41 -22.35
CA GLU A 45 -17.30 3.18 -21.83
C GLU A 45 -17.05 3.28 -20.32
N LEU A 46 -17.41 2.23 -19.59
CA LEU A 46 -17.07 2.10 -18.18
C LEU A 46 -15.65 1.56 -17.99
N PHE A 47 -14.95 2.07 -16.99
CA PHE A 47 -13.64 1.56 -16.62
C PHE A 47 -13.40 1.62 -15.11
N VAL A 48 -12.48 0.79 -14.64
CA VAL A 48 -12.09 0.69 -13.22
C VAL A 48 -10.86 1.54 -12.95
N SER A 49 -10.92 2.35 -11.90
CA SER A 49 -9.77 3.05 -11.34
C SER A 49 -9.52 2.56 -9.92
N MET A 50 -8.33 2.02 -9.69
CA MET A 50 -7.88 1.63 -8.36
C MET A 50 -7.76 2.85 -7.44
N PRO A 51 -7.76 2.66 -6.10
CA PRO A 51 -7.55 3.73 -5.15
C PRO A 51 -6.18 4.38 -5.34
N ARG A 52 -6.13 5.72 -5.34
CA ARG A 52 -4.91 6.50 -5.63
C ARG A 52 -4.59 7.50 -4.54
N TYR A 53 -3.32 7.84 -4.41
CA TYR A 53 -2.83 8.92 -3.56
C TYR A 53 -2.05 9.94 -4.38
N ARG A 54 -1.99 11.17 -3.87
CA ARG A 54 -1.18 12.24 -4.44
C ARG A 54 0.29 12.01 -4.10
N SER A 55 1.13 11.82 -5.11
CA SER A 55 2.58 11.75 -4.93
C SER A 55 3.16 13.14 -4.66
N ASN A 56 4.36 13.18 -4.07
CA ASN A 56 5.16 14.41 -4.01
C ASN A 56 5.88 14.70 -5.33
N GLU A 57 5.86 13.75 -6.28
CA GLU A 57 6.47 13.89 -7.60
C GLU A 57 5.63 14.78 -8.53
N ARG A 58 6.34 15.48 -9.42
CA ARG A 58 5.78 16.33 -10.47
C ARG A 58 6.16 15.77 -11.82
N ASP A 59 5.26 15.86 -12.79
CA ASP A 59 5.59 15.54 -14.18
C ASP A 59 6.38 16.69 -14.84
N GLU A 60 6.80 16.49 -16.10
CA GLU A 60 7.57 17.45 -16.89
C GLU A 60 6.83 18.79 -17.09
N SER A 61 5.50 18.78 -17.00
CA SER A 61 4.63 19.96 -17.09
C SER A 61 4.28 20.55 -15.71
N ASN A 62 4.99 20.14 -14.65
CA ASN A 62 4.73 20.50 -13.26
C ASN A 62 3.34 20.08 -12.74
N GLY A 63 2.69 19.14 -13.45
CA GLY A 63 1.47 18.48 -13.05
C GLY A 63 1.69 17.56 -11.85
N VAL A 64 0.61 17.30 -11.13
CA VAL A 64 0.62 16.45 -9.94
C VAL A 64 0.55 14.98 -10.37
N ILE A 65 1.54 14.19 -9.97
CA ILE A 65 1.53 12.74 -10.23
C ILE A 65 0.69 12.03 -9.16
N TYR A 66 -0.24 11.19 -9.62
CA TYR A 66 -1.00 10.28 -8.77
C TYR A 66 -0.42 8.87 -8.89
N LYS A 67 -0.32 8.18 -7.76
CA LYS A 67 0.13 6.79 -7.69
C LYS A 67 -0.95 5.93 -7.07
N ASP A 68 -1.03 4.68 -7.50
CA ASP A 68 -1.99 3.74 -6.95
C ASP A 68 -1.56 3.30 -5.55
N VAL A 69 -2.51 3.34 -4.63
CA VAL A 69 -2.35 2.75 -3.28
C VAL A 69 -2.20 1.25 -3.41
N CYS A 70 -2.96 0.65 -4.31
CA CYS A 70 -2.91 -0.77 -4.59
C CYS A 70 -3.32 -1.04 -6.03
N ASN A 71 -2.73 -2.04 -6.66
CA ASN A 71 -3.01 -2.35 -8.06
C ASN A 71 -2.67 -3.81 -8.38
N PRO A 72 -3.30 -4.40 -9.41
CA PRO A 72 -2.84 -5.63 -10.02
C PRO A 72 -1.40 -5.47 -10.55
N ILE A 73 -0.61 -6.53 -10.43
CA ILE A 73 0.78 -6.60 -10.92
C ILE A 73 0.79 -7.19 -12.34
N THR A 74 0.04 -8.28 -12.55
CA THR A 74 0.00 -8.99 -13.84
C THR A 74 -1.13 -8.46 -14.72
N ALA A 75 -0.94 -8.50 -16.04
CA ALA A 75 -1.97 -8.11 -17.00
C ALA A 75 -3.19 -9.03 -16.93
N GLU A 76 -2.95 -10.34 -16.78
CA GLU A 76 -3.98 -11.37 -16.64
C GLU A 76 -4.90 -11.09 -15.44
N PHE A 77 -4.33 -10.88 -14.25
CA PHE A 77 -5.13 -10.59 -13.06
C PHE A 77 -5.81 -9.22 -13.14
N ARG A 78 -5.19 -8.25 -13.81
CA ARG A 78 -5.80 -6.93 -14.05
C ARG A 78 -7.06 -7.06 -14.90
N GLU A 79 -6.96 -7.77 -16.02
CA GLU A 79 -8.09 -7.99 -16.94
C GLU A 79 -9.21 -8.76 -16.25
N GLU A 80 -8.87 -9.85 -15.57
CA GLU A 80 -9.83 -10.66 -14.80
C GLU A 80 -10.55 -9.82 -13.74
N LEU A 81 -9.81 -9.12 -12.87
CA LEU A 81 -10.38 -8.34 -11.78
C LEU A 81 -11.24 -7.19 -12.30
N TYR A 82 -10.79 -6.48 -13.34
CA TYR A 82 -11.49 -5.31 -13.86
C TYR A 82 -12.79 -5.73 -14.55
N THR A 83 -12.73 -6.80 -15.36
CA THR A 83 -13.91 -7.39 -16.01
C THR A 83 -14.93 -7.83 -14.96
N ASN A 84 -14.49 -8.59 -13.95
CA ASN A 84 -15.38 -9.07 -12.89
C ASN A 84 -16.03 -7.93 -12.08
N ILE A 85 -15.33 -6.82 -11.86
CA ILE A 85 -15.90 -5.63 -11.20
C ILE A 85 -16.96 -4.97 -12.08
N LEU A 86 -16.69 -4.80 -13.38
CA LEU A 86 -17.64 -4.19 -14.31
C LEU A 86 -18.87 -5.07 -14.51
N ASP A 87 -18.70 -6.38 -14.60
CA ASP A 87 -19.78 -7.35 -14.68
C ASP A 87 -20.67 -7.31 -13.43
N ALA A 88 -20.06 -7.28 -12.24
CA ALA A 88 -20.79 -7.12 -10.99
C ALA A 88 -21.59 -5.81 -10.97
N TYR A 89 -21.02 -4.73 -11.51
CA TYR A 89 -21.70 -3.44 -11.63
C TYR A 89 -22.86 -3.46 -12.64
N ALA A 90 -22.72 -4.13 -13.78
CA ALA A 90 -23.80 -4.30 -14.74
C ALA A 90 -24.99 -5.06 -14.12
N ARG A 91 -24.71 -6.13 -13.36
CA ARG A 91 -25.74 -6.96 -12.69
C ARG A 91 -26.59 -6.18 -11.69
N ILE A 92 -26.04 -5.19 -10.98
CA ILE A 92 -26.85 -4.38 -10.03
C ILE A 92 -27.74 -3.34 -10.73
N ARG A 93 -27.46 -3.00 -11.99
CA ARG A 93 -28.26 -2.04 -12.78
C ARG A 93 -29.43 -2.69 -13.50
N GLU A 94 -29.31 -3.98 -13.85
CA GLU A 94 -30.34 -4.78 -14.51
C GLU A 94 -30.75 -5.96 -13.62
N PRO A 95 -31.52 -5.72 -12.54
CA PRO A 95 -31.86 -6.74 -11.55
C PRO A 95 -32.82 -7.83 -12.08
N GLU A 96 -33.37 -7.69 -13.29
CA GLU A 96 -34.34 -8.63 -13.88
C GLU A 96 -33.74 -9.96 -14.37
N LYS A 97 -32.44 -10.21 -14.17
CA LYS A 97 -31.82 -11.54 -14.34
C LYS A 97 -31.51 -12.12 -12.97
N GLU A 98 -32.41 -12.95 -12.45
CA GLU A 98 -32.23 -13.71 -11.20
C GLU A 98 -30.93 -14.54 -11.21
N GLU A 99 -30.10 -14.38 -10.19
CA GLU A 99 -30.01 -15.20 -8.98
C GLU A 99 -28.84 -14.60 -8.20
N THR A 100 -29.01 -14.37 -6.90
CA THR A 100 -27.90 -13.94 -6.06
C THR A 100 -26.90 -15.08 -6.03
N GLN A 101 -25.88 -15.04 -6.89
CA GLN A 101 -24.67 -15.82 -6.69
C GLN A 101 -24.06 -15.32 -5.39
N LYS A 102 -24.50 -15.92 -4.27
CA LYS A 102 -23.69 -16.03 -3.07
C LYS A 102 -22.45 -16.78 -3.54
N GLN A 103 -21.44 -16.05 -4.02
CA GLN A 103 -20.10 -16.59 -4.07
C GLN A 103 -19.84 -17.07 -2.65
N GLU A 104 -19.76 -18.39 -2.46
CA GLU A 104 -19.32 -18.96 -1.20
C GLU A 104 -18.03 -18.24 -0.83
N HIS A 105 -18.05 -17.53 0.30
CA HIS A 105 -16.85 -16.95 0.85
C HIS A 105 -15.91 -18.11 1.16
N THR A 106 -14.98 -18.34 0.24
CA THR A 106 -13.87 -19.24 0.50
C THR A 106 -13.05 -18.60 1.60
N LYS A 107 -13.11 -19.19 2.79
CA LYS A 107 -12.39 -18.76 4.02
C LYS A 107 -10.88 -19.01 3.93
N GLU A 108 -10.35 -19.03 2.73
CA GLU A 108 -8.96 -19.36 2.48
C GLU A 108 -8.14 -18.08 2.60
N MET A 109 -7.22 -18.08 3.55
CA MET A 109 -6.31 -16.97 3.78
C MET A 109 -5.37 -16.83 2.57
N PRO A 110 -5.31 -15.67 1.93
CA PRO A 110 -4.47 -15.49 0.74
C PRO A 110 -2.99 -15.60 1.10
N GLU A 111 -2.20 -16.19 0.20
CA GLU A 111 -0.75 -16.17 0.32
C GLU A 111 -0.23 -14.75 0.07
N PHE A 112 0.73 -14.33 0.89
CA PHE A 112 1.33 -13.01 0.76
C PHE A 112 2.82 -13.03 1.09
N SER A 113 3.53 -12.04 0.56
CA SER A 113 4.88 -11.67 0.96
C SER A 113 4.95 -10.17 1.23
N VAL A 114 5.96 -9.74 1.99
CA VAL A 114 6.15 -8.33 2.33
C VAL A 114 7.57 -7.90 1.97
N THR A 115 7.71 -6.65 1.53
CA THR A 115 9.01 -6.00 1.42
C THR A 115 9.02 -4.76 2.28
N VAL A 116 10.10 -4.55 3.03
CA VAL A 116 10.26 -3.41 3.93
C VAL A 116 11.50 -2.61 3.57
N THR A 117 11.35 -1.30 3.55
CA THR A 117 12.43 -0.33 3.41
C THR A 117 12.46 0.54 4.66
N PRO A 118 13.41 0.30 5.60
CA PRO A 118 13.63 1.20 6.73
C PRO A 118 14.01 2.59 6.24
N TYR A 119 13.37 3.62 6.78
CA TYR A 119 13.74 5.01 6.56
C TYR A 119 13.11 5.88 7.64
N GLU A 120 13.80 6.94 8.02
CA GLU A 120 13.24 7.95 8.92
C GLU A 120 12.90 9.20 8.13
N ARG A 121 11.74 9.79 8.41
CA ARG A 121 11.31 11.04 7.80
C ARG A 121 11.39 12.14 8.85
N GLU A 122 12.19 13.18 8.58
CA GLU A 122 12.29 14.34 9.45
C GLU A 122 10.91 14.94 9.78
N GLY A 123 10.70 15.25 11.06
CA GLY A 123 9.42 15.76 11.57
C GLY A 123 8.28 14.73 11.60
N SER A 124 8.56 13.44 11.41
CA SER A 124 7.57 12.37 11.44
C SER A 124 8.04 11.19 12.29
N ASN A 125 7.06 10.44 12.81
CA ASN A 125 7.32 9.19 13.54
C ASN A 125 7.48 7.98 12.60
N ILE A 126 7.54 8.18 11.28
CA ILE A 126 7.73 7.08 10.33
C ILE A 126 9.15 6.52 10.45
N LYS A 127 9.22 5.18 10.53
CA LYS A 127 10.44 4.39 10.67
C LYS A 127 10.71 3.46 9.47
N GLY A 128 9.69 3.22 8.64
CA GLY A 128 9.84 2.40 7.45
C GLY A 128 8.61 2.45 6.55
N LEU A 129 8.80 1.99 5.31
CA LEU A 129 7.75 1.76 4.34
C LEU A 129 7.69 0.27 4.03
N ALA A 130 6.49 -0.30 4.09
CA ALA A 130 6.22 -1.66 3.70
C ALA A 130 5.36 -1.72 2.43
N ARG A 131 5.50 -2.81 1.68
CA ARG A 131 4.63 -3.22 0.58
C ARG A 131 4.21 -4.66 0.81
N ILE A 132 2.96 -4.97 0.49
CA ILE A 132 2.42 -6.34 0.55
C ILE A 132 2.16 -6.80 -0.87
N TYR A 133 2.53 -8.04 -1.16
CA TYR A 133 2.27 -8.72 -2.42
C TYR A 133 1.38 -9.92 -2.12
N PHE A 134 0.23 -10.00 -2.77
CA PHE A 134 -0.66 -11.15 -2.69
C PHE A 134 -0.48 -12.00 -3.94
N GLU A 135 -0.10 -13.27 -3.77
CA GLU A 135 0.14 -14.25 -4.84
C GLU A 135 0.88 -13.69 -6.08
N ASN A 136 1.83 -12.76 -5.86
CA ASN A 136 2.56 -12.03 -6.91
C ASN A 136 1.69 -11.34 -7.99
N SER A 137 0.38 -11.24 -7.75
CA SER A 137 -0.62 -10.78 -8.71
C SER A 137 -1.22 -9.44 -8.32
N PHE A 138 -1.10 -9.05 -7.04
CA PHE A 138 -1.60 -7.77 -6.53
C PHE A 138 -0.67 -7.17 -5.49
N ILE A 139 -0.49 -5.84 -5.54
CA ILE A 139 0.36 -5.11 -4.61
C ILE A 139 -0.44 -4.09 -3.80
N VAL A 140 -0.10 -3.94 -2.53
CA VAL A 140 -0.51 -2.82 -1.67
C VAL A 140 0.73 -2.02 -1.30
N ASN A 141 0.76 -0.77 -1.72
CA ASN A 141 1.83 0.17 -1.51
C ASN A 141 1.57 1.05 -0.28
N ASN A 142 2.64 1.72 0.17
CA ASN A 142 2.58 2.85 1.09
C ASN A 142 2.04 2.50 2.49
N ILE A 143 2.39 1.31 2.99
CA ILE A 143 2.08 0.91 4.36
C ILE A 143 3.17 1.46 5.27
N ASN A 144 2.82 2.31 6.24
CA ASN A 144 3.80 2.97 7.09
C ASN A 144 4.10 2.12 8.33
N ILE A 145 5.38 2.00 8.66
CA ILE A 145 5.83 1.52 9.97
C ILE A 145 6.12 2.77 10.79
N VAL A 146 5.41 2.93 11.91
CA VAL A 146 5.38 4.19 12.68
C VAL A 146 5.78 3.92 14.12
N GLN A 147 6.64 4.77 14.68
CA GLN A 147 6.97 4.78 16.10
C GLN A 147 5.82 5.36 16.91
N GLY A 148 5.14 4.52 17.70
CA GLY A 148 4.20 4.95 18.73
C GLY A 148 4.91 5.40 20.01
N LYS A 149 4.13 5.70 21.06
CA LYS A 149 4.67 6.09 22.37
C LYS A 149 5.56 5.01 23.00
N GLU A 150 5.19 3.74 22.83
CA GLU A 150 5.89 2.61 23.45
C GLU A 150 6.55 1.69 22.41
N LYS A 151 5.84 1.38 21.32
CA LYS A 151 6.28 0.43 20.30
C LYS A 151 6.02 0.94 18.89
N ILE A 152 6.75 0.37 17.94
CA ILE A 152 6.43 0.51 16.52
C ILE A 152 5.12 -0.21 16.19
N PHE A 153 4.37 0.32 15.23
CA PHE A 153 3.14 -0.28 14.75
C PHE A 153 2.97 -0.04 13.25
N VAL A 154 2.13 -0.88 12.62
CA VAL A 154 1.78 -0.79 11.21
C VAL A 154 0.56 0.11 11.03
N SER A 155 0.69 1.12 10.17
CA SER A 155 -0.39 1.99 9.71
C SER A 155 -0.69 1.70 8.25
N MET A 156 -1.88 1.18 7.97
CA MET A 156 -2.34 0.90 6.62
C MET A 156 -2.56 2.18 5.81
N PRO A 157 -2.61 2.09 4.47
CA PRO A 157 -2.95 3.22 3.62
C PRO A 157 -4.37 3.71 3.92
N SER A 158 -4.51 4.99 4.23
CA SER A 158 -5.78 5.58 4.64
C SER A 158 -6.07 6.88 3.92
N TYR A 159 -7.34 7.28 3.94
CA TYR A 159 -7.80 8.56 3.42
C TYR A 159 -8.53 9.35 4.51
N LYS A 160 -8.44 10.67 4.41
CA LYS A 160 -9.15 11.59 5.29
C LYS A 160 -10.64 11.58 4.93
N THR A 161 -11.50 11.24 5.88
CA THR A 161 -12.95 11.32 5.69
C THR A 161 -13.46 12.76 5.86
N LYS A 162 -14.74 13.00 5.58
CA LYS A 162 -15.39 14.29 5.87
C LYS A 162 -15.82 14.43 7.34
N GLN A 163 -15.73 13.35 8.12
CA GLN A 163 -16.14 13.34 9.51
C GLN A 163 -15.00 13.81 10.40
N VAL A 164 -15.37 14.41 11.53
CA VAL A 164 -14.46 14.76 12.62
C VAL A 164 -14.88 14.01 13.87
N ASP A 165 -13.91 13.66 14.71
CA ASP A 165 -14.18 13.07 16.01
C ASP A 165 -14.73 14.12 17.00
N GLU A 166 -15.05 13.68 18.22
CA GLU A 166 -15.56 14.53 19.30
C GLU A 166 -14.61 15.68 19.67
N GLN A 167 -13.33 15.58 19.32
CA GLN A 167 -12.29 16.59 19.56
C GLN A 167 -12.06 17.50 18.34
N GLY A 168 -12.87 17.36 17.28
CA GLY A 168 -12.73 18.12 16.04
C GLY A 168 -11.58 17.66 15.15
N LYS A 169 -10.93 16.53 15.43
CA LYS A 169 -9.86 15.98 14.58
C LYS A 169 -10.47 15.18 13.44
N PRO A 170 -9.85 15.21 12.24
CA PRO A 170 -10.35 14.43 11.12
C PRO A 170 -10.31 12.93 11.40
N ILE A 171 -11.39 12.24 11.06
CA ILE A 171 -11.45 10.78 11.07
C ILE A 171 -10.81 10.26 9.78
N TYR A 172 -9.87 9.34 9.91
CA TYR A 172 -9.24 8.64 8.81
C TYR A 172 -9.83 7.23 8.67
N GLN A 173 -9.92 6.76 7.43
CA GLN A 173 -10.38 5.40 7.15
C GLN A 173 -9.39 4.70 6.23
N ASP A 174 -9.06 3.45 6.58
CA ASP A 174 -8.16 2.63 5.78
C ASP A 174 -8.81 2.26 4.44
N VAL A 175 -8.05 2.38 3.36
CA VAL A 175 -8.41 1.94 2.02
C VAL A 175 -8.27 0.42 1.91
N CYS A 176 -7.17 -0.09 2.45
CA CYS A 176 -6.79 -1.50 2.44
C CYS A 176 -6.55 -1.95 3.88
N TYR A 177 -7.19 -3.03 4.34
CA TYR A 177 -7.03 -3.49 5.71
C TYR A 177 -7.34 -4.98 5.89
N PRO A 178 -6.66 -5.66 6.83
CA PRO A 178 -7.02 -7.01 7.23
C PRO A 178 -8.40 -7.02 7.91
N VAL A 179 -9.21 -8.02 7.59
CA VAL A 179 -10.58 -8.19 8.08
C VAL A 179 -10.62 -9.10 9.30
N THR A 180 -9.91 -10.23 9.24
CA THR A 180 -9.87 -11.21 10.34
C THR A 180 -8.75 -10.87 11.31
N LYS A 181 -8.96 -11.20 12.59
CA LYS A 181 -7.96 -11.00 13.64
C LYS A 181 -6.69 -11.79 13.34
N ASP A 182 -6.84 -13.06 12.98
CA ASP A 182 -5.72 -13.97 12.72
C ASP A 182 -4.85 -13.48 11.56
N PHE A 183 -5.48 -13.03 10.45
CA PHE A 183 -4.75 -12.46 9.33
C PHE A 183 -4.06 -11.15 9.70
N ARG A 184 -4.72 -10.30 10.49
CA ARG A 184 -4.14 -9.04 10.98
C ARG A 184 -2.88 -9.30 11.79
N GLU A 185 -2.93 -10.22 12.74
CA GLU A 185 -1.78 -10.57 13.58
C GLU A 185 -0.64 -11.13 12.73
N LYS A 186 -0.94 -12.11 11.86
CA LYS A 186 0.06 -12.70 10.96
C LYS A 186 0.73 -11.64 10.08
N LEU A 187 -0.07 -10.79 9.43
CA LEU A 187 0.43 -9.75 8.53
C LEU A 187 1.27 -8.70 9.27
N TYR A 188 0.81 -8.23 10.43
CA TYR A 188 1.49 -7.16 11.16
C TYR A 188 2.80 -7.67 11.76
N ASN A 189 2.81 -8.90 12.28
CA ASN A 189 4.02 -9.54 12.77
C ASN A 189 5.04 -9.75 11.66
N GLU A 190 4.61 -10.19 10.47
CA GLU A 190 5.51 -10.37 9.32
C GLU A 190 6.16 -9.03 8.91
N ILE A 191 5.37 -7.96 8.81
CA ILE A 191 5.89 -6.61 8.48
C ILE A 191 6.90 -6.12 9.52
N ILE A 192 6.59 -6.28 10.81
CA ILE A 192 7.47 -5.84 11.90
C ILE A 192 8.77 -6.67 11.93
N SER A 193 8.66 -7.99 11.76
CA SER A 193 9.80 -8.89 11.67
C SER A 193 10.73 -8.54 10.51
N GLU A 194 10.18 -8.30 9.31
CA GLU A 194 10.98 -7.87 8.16
C GLU A 194 11.60 -6.48 8.35
N TYR A 195 10.91 -5.58 9.06
CA TYR A 195 11.49 -4.30 9.45
C TYR A 195 12.70 -4.44 10.35
N GLU A 196 12.61 -5.25 11.41
CA GLU A 196 13.70 -5.49 12.36
C GLU A 196 14.90 -6.11 11.65
N LYS A 197 14.69 -7.14 10.83
CA LYS A 197 15.74 -7.75 9.99
C LYS A 197 16.40 -6.74 9.05
N ALA A 198 15.61 -5.88 8.40
CA ALA A 198 16.14 -4.88 7.47
C ALA A 198 16.92 -3.77 8.20
N LYS A 199 16.48 -3.39 9.40
CA LYS A 199 17.15 -2.42 10.27
C LYS A 199 18.50 -2.97 10.76
N ASP A 200 18.54 -4.21 11.22
CA ASP A 200 19.78 -4.82 11.71
C ASP A 200 20.83 -4.93 10.59
N LYS A 201 20.42 -5.37 9.40
CA LYS A 201 21.28 -5.37 8.21
C LYS A 201 21.81 -3.98 7.85
N SER A 202 21.01 -2.94 8.04
CA SER A 202 21.45 -1.56 7.79
C SER A 202 22.50 -1.08 8.81
N ASN A 203 22.34 -1.49 10.08
CA ASN A 203 23.27 -1.17 11.16
C ASN A 203 24.59 -1.93 11.03
N GLU A 204 24.57 -3.20 10.65
CA GLU A 204 25.77 -4.00 10.39
C GLU A 204 26.62 -3.39 9.26
N LYS A 205 25.99 -3.04 8.13
CA LYS A 205 26.68 -2.36 7.02
C LYS A 205 27.31 -1.03 7.43
N ALA A 206 26.64 -0.26 8.31
CA ALA A 206 27.18 0.98 8.83
C ALA A 206 28.41 0.74 9.74
N ARG A 207 28.39 -0.32 10.56
CA ARG A 207 29.54 -0.72 11.41
C ARG A 207 30.73 -1.20 10.58
N GLU A 208 30.51 -2.09 9.62
CA GLU A 208 31.57 -2.59 8.74
C GLU A 208 32.23 -1.47 7.91
N SER A 209 31.44 -0.46 7.51
CA SER A 209 31.95 0.71 6.79
C SER A 209 32.76 1.64 7.70
N ALA A 210 32.36 1.80 8.96
CA ALA A 210 33.08 2.61 9.95
C ALA A 210 34.41 1.96 10.38
N GLU A 211 34.44 0.62 10.50
CA GLU A 211 35.64 -0.16 10.83
C GLU A 211 36.66 -0.15 9.68
N LYS A 212 36.23 -0.21 8.41
CA LYS A 212 37.13 -0.08 7.25
C LYS A 212 37.73 1.33 7.09
N HIS A 213 37.08 2.37 7.62
CA HIS A 213 37.57 3.75 7.54
C HIS A 213 38.45 4.18 8.73
N HIS A 214 38.58 3.38 9.80
CA HIS A 214 39.49 3.62 10.94
C HIS A 214 40.77 2.75 10.88
N GLY A 215 41.30 2.50 9.69
CA GLY A 215 42.61 1.86 9.50
C GLY A 215 43.79 2.80 9.80
N ASN A 216 44.19 2.84 11.08
CA ASN A 216 45.53 3.12 11.64
C ASN A 216 46.24 4.49 11.34
N PRO A 217 46.21 5.47 12.27
CA PRO A 217 47.05 6.69 12.19
C PRO A 217 48.53 6.47 12.58
N ASP A 218 48.89 5.34 13.20
CA ASP A 218 50.25 5.10 13.69
C ASP A 218 51.08 4.32 12.68
N LYS A 219 51.61 5.01 11.67
CA LYS A 219 52.81 4.59 10.92
C LYS A 219 53.39 5.71 10.04
N GLU A 220 53.67 6.89 10.60
CA GLU A 220 54.58 7.85 9.94
C GLU A 220 55.28 8.76 10.96
N LYS A 221 56.09 8.16 11.83
CA LYS A 221 57.18 8.85 12.52
C LYS A 221 58.41 7.96 12.53
N ASP A 222 59.06 7.87 11.38
CA ASP A 222 60.49 7.58 11.25
C ASP A 222 60.92 7.99 9.84
N LYS A 223 61.25 9.27 9.67
CA LYS A 223 62.19 9.71 8.64
C LYS A 223 63.29 10.46 9.36
N GLU A 224 64.40 9.75 9.44
CA GLU A 224 65.67 10.15 10.04
C GLU A 224 66.08 11.57 9.67
N ALA A 225 66.67 12.24 10.66
CA ALA A 225 67.43 13.45 10.49
C ALA A 225 68.59 13.22 9.51
N THR A 226 68.68 14.05 8.48
CA THR A 226 69.96 14.35 7.83
C THR A 226 70.41 15.75 8.27
N PRO A 227 71.60 15.88 8.88
CA PRO A 227 72.11 17.17 9.34
C PRO A 227 72.70 17.96 8.15
N PHE A 228 72.54 19.27 8.22
CA PHE A 228 73.13 20.27 7.32
C PHE A 228 74.63 20.04 7.05
N ARG A 229 75.02 20.01 5.77
CA ARG A 229 76.03 20.92 5.20
C ARG A 229 76.04 20.91 3.67
#